data_AF-A0A956R883-F1
#
_entry.id   AF-A0A956R883-F1
#
_cell.length_a   1.000
_cell.length_b   1.000
_cell.length_c   1.000
_cell.angle_alpha   90.00
_cell.angle_beta   90.00
_cell.angle_gamma   90.00
#
_symmetry.space_group_name_H-M   'P 1'
#
loop_
_entity.id
_entity.type
_entity.pdbx_description
1 polymer ?
#
loop_
_entity_poly.entity_id
_entity_poly.type
_entity_poly.pdbx_seq_one_letter_code
_entity_poly.pdbx_strand_id
1 'polypeptide(L)'
;GAELEGAELEGAELEGAERGGAELDAELEGAELVPRLWALVEDERVQLRPRSLPMRSAGERPRVSALSRFEAARLPFVTTPLHEHAPLDSFHAALVGHLDGQRTREEIVEALLLDIDAGRLRLASERVPPLEQLRPALARMLGAALQRLGMAGLLVG
;
A
#
# COMPACT_ATOMS: atom_id res chain seq x y z
N GLY A 1 65.40 -45.06 -0.10
CA GLY A 1 64.98 -44.45 1.17
C GLY A 1 64.76 -42.99 0.87
N ALA A 2 63.50 -42.58 0.76
CA ALA A 2 62.73 -41.94 1.84
C ALA A 2 63.09 -40.45 1.88
N GLU A 3 62.30 -39.57 1.25
CA GLU A 3 61.03 -38.96 1.73
C GLU A 3 61.27 -37.63 2.47
N LEU A 4 60.20 -36.83 2.53
CA LEU A 4 59.97 -35.54 3.20
C LEU A 4 59.99 -34.33 2.24
N GLU A 5 58.82 -33.94 1.75
CA GLU A 5 57.88 -32.97 2.37
C GLU A 5 58.40 -31.54 2.15
N GLY A 6 57.71 -30.64 1.45
CA GLY A 6 56.34 -30.23 1.69
C GLY A 6 56.39 -28.74 2.03
N ALA A 7 55.90 -27.88 1.15
CA ALA A 7 55.55 -26.48 1.45
C ALA A 7 54.68 -25.94 0.32
N GLU A 8 53.40 -26.30 0.35
CA GLU A 8 52.34 -25.52 -0.29
C GLU A 8 52.32 -24.14 0.39
N LEU A 9 52.71 -23.11 -0.35
CA LEU A 9 52.58 -21.72 0.10
C LEU A 9 51.15 -21.25 -0.16
N GLU A 10 50.42 -21.12 0.94
CA GLU A 10 49.56 -19.97 1.24
C GLU A 10 48.44 -19.67 0.23
N GLY A 11 47.37 -20.46 0.33
CA GLY A 11 46.02 -19.93 0.11
C GLY A 11 45.64 -19.03 1.30
N ALA A 12 46.13 -17.80 1.32
CA ALA A 12 45.72 -16.82 2.31
C ALA A 12 44.23 -16.48 2.13
N GLU A 13 43.49 -16.66 3.21
CA GLU A 13 42.07 -16.38 3.39
C GLU A 13 41.70 -14.98 2.86
N LEU A 14 40.98 -14.91 1.72
CA LEU A 14 40.35 -13.70 1.20
C LEU A 14 38.83 -13.66 1.45
N GLU A 15 38.31 -14.51 2.33
CA GLU A 15 36.87 -14.50 2.68
C GLU A 15 36.48 -13.46 3.75
N GLY A 16 37.46 -12.79 4.39
CA GLY A 16 37.21 -11.79 5.44
C GLY A 16 37.10 -10.33 4.98
N ALA A 17 37.65 -9.98 3.81
CA ALA A 17 37.77 -8.58 3.37
C ALA A 17 36.46 -8.02 2.77
N GLU A 18 35.68 -8.84 2.08
CA GLU A 18 34.42 -8.38 1.44
C GLU A 18 33.31 -8.10 2.46
N ARG A 19 33.28 -8.84 3.59
CA ARG A 19 32.30 -8.60 4.67
C ARG A 19 32.57 -7.30 5.43
N GLY A 20 33.85 -6.98 5.70
CA GLY A 20 34.23 -5.74 6.38
C GLY A 20 34.02 -4.50 5.51
N GLY A 21 34.28 -4.59 4.20
CA GLY A 21 34.05 -3.49 3.26
C GLY A 21 32.57 -3.10 3.13
N ALA A 22 31.69 -4.08 2.95
CA ALA A 22 30.25 -3.83 2.81
C ALA A 22 29.60 -3.26 4.09
N GLU A 23 30.07 -3.67 5.26
CA GLU A 23 29.57 -3.17 6.55
C GLU A 23 30.04 -1.73 6.82
N LEU A 24 31.31 -1.42 6.51
CA LEU A 24 31.85 -0.05 6.56
C LEU A 24 31.20 0.88 5.54
N ASP A 25 30.98 0.41 4.30
CA ASP A 25 30.31 1.20 3.27
C ASP A 25 28.85 1.51 3.65
N ALA A 26 28.13 0.54 4.23
CA ALA A 26 26.77 0.75 4.76
C ALA A 26 26.74 1.71 5.97
N GLU A 27 27.74 1.64 6.84
CA GLU A 27 27.87 2.54 8.00
C GLU A 27 28.17 3.99 7.56
N LEU A 28 29.00 4.17 6.54
CA LEU A 28 29.30 5.48 5.94
C LEU A 28 28.10 6.06 5.17
N GLU A 29 27.38 5.23 4.40
CA GLU A 29 26.11 5.64 3.77
C GLU A 29 25.06 6.04 4.81
N GLY A 30 24.96 5.29 5.91
CA GLY A 30 24.09 5.62 7.04
C GLY A 30 24.43 6.95 7.70
N ALA A 31 25.72 7.24 7.89
CA ALA A 31 26.21 8.49 8.47
C ALA A 31 25.88 9.73 7.62
N GLU A 32 25.92 9.60 6.29
CA GLU A 32 25.50 10.66 5.35
C GLU A 32 23.97 10.81 5.27
N LEU A 33 23.20 9.74 5.50
CA LEU A 33 21.75 9.74 5.37
C LEU A 33 21.07 10.43 6.56
N VAL A 34 21.60 10.28 7.78
CA VAL A 34 20.98 10.80 9.01
C VAL A 34 20.79 12.33 8.97
N PRO A 35 21.82 13.16 8.65
CA PRO A 35 21.65 14.61 8.57
C PRO A 35 20.66 15.03 7.47
N ARG A 36 20.65 14.33 6.32
CA ARG A 36 19.74 14.63 5.20
C ARG A 36 18.29 14.30 5.54
N LEU A 37 18.04 13.16 6.20
CA LEU A 37 16.72 12.81 6.70
C LEU A 37 16.23 13.82 7.75
N TRP A 38 17.12 14.27 8.64
CA TRP A 38 16.76 15.25 9.65
C TRP A 38 16.38 16.61 9.04
N ALA A 39 17.12 17.08 8.04
CA ALA A 39 16.77 18.31 7.30
C ALA A 39 15.37 18.22 6.66
N LEU A 40 14.97 17.06 6.14
CA LEU A 40 13.62 16.86 5.61
C LEU A 40 12.53 16.89 6.69
N VAL A 41 12.85 16.49 7.93
CA VAL A 41 11.95 16.58 9.07
C VAL A 41 11.82 18.03 9.55
N GLU A 42 12.93 18.75 9.63
CA GLU A 42 12.96 20.18 9.98
C GLU A 42 12.19 21.04 8.97
N ASP A 43 12.26 20.70 7.67
CA ASP A 43 11.49 21.35 6.60
C ASP A 43 10.03 20.85 6.49
N GLU A 44 9.55 20.01 7.41
CA GLU A 44 8.20 19.40 7.41
C GLU A 44 7.86 18.54 6.16
N ARG A 45 8.86 18.18 5.36
CA ARG A 45 8.71 17.34 4.16
C ARG A 45 8.58 15.86 4.48
N VAL A 46 9.06 15.45 5.65
CA VAL A 46 8.93 14.11 6.21
C VAL A 46 8.37 14.22 7.62
N GLN A 47 7.32 13.45 7.90
CA GLN A 47 6.77 13.37 9.26
C GLN A 47 7.27 12.11 9.96
N LEU A 48 7.94 12.29 11.10
CA LEU A 48 8.29 11.18 11.97
C LEU A 48 7.06 10.75 12.77
N ARG A 49 6.79 9.44 12.80
CA ARG A 49 5.72 8.85 13.60
C ARG A 49 6.32 7.81 14.54
N PRO A 50 6.00 7.85 15.84
CA PRO A 50 6.57 6.92 16.83
C PRO A 50 6.05 5.49 16.68
N ARG A 51 4.98 5.26 15.90
CA ARG A 51 4.42 3.95 15.61
C ARG A 51 4.10 3.84 14.13
N SER A 52 4.39 2.68 13.55
CA SER A 52 3.91 2.32 12.23
C SER A 52 2.38 2.23 12.26
N LEU A 53 1.74 2.84 11.28
CA LEU A 53 0.31 2.70 11.08
C LEU A 53 0.03 1.38 10.36
N PRO A 54 -1.15 0.76 10.57
CA PRO A 54 -1.51 -0.50 9.95
C PRO A 54 -1.88 -0.36 8.46
N MET A 55 -1.30 0.64 7.78
CA MET A 55 -1.57 0.97 6.38
C MET A 55 -0.91 -0.03 5.45
N ARG A 56 -1.65 -0.54 4.47
CA ARG A 56 -1.16 -1.52 3.49
C ARG A 56 -1.58 -1.20 2.05
N SER A 57 -0.92 -1.85 1.10
CA SER A 57 -1.44 -1.91 -0.26
C SER A 57 -2.70 -2.79 -0.30
N ALA A 58 -3.57 -2.56 -1.29
CA ALA A 58 -4.89 -3.17 -1.37
C ALA A 58 -4.91 -4.71 -1.38
N GLY A 59 -3.84 -5.38 -1.79
CA GLY A 59 -3.81 -6.85 -1.92
C GLY A 59 -4.94 -7.40 -2.77
N GLU A 60 -5.24 -8.70 -2.63
CA GLU A 60 -6.37 -9.35 -3.32
C GLU A 60 -7.71 -9.14 -2.61
N ARG A 61 -7.68 -9.02 -1.29
CA ARG A 61 -8.86 -8.78 -0.45
C ARG A 61 -8.73 -7.46 0.28
N PRO A 62 -9.00 -6.33 -0.40
CA PRO A 62 -8.82 -5.01 0.17
C PRO A 62 -9.73 -4.78 1.37
N ARG A 63 -9.17 -4.10 2.37
CA ARG A 63 -9.85 -3.84 3.63
C ARG A 63 -9.60 -2.39 4.06
N VAL A 64 -10.62 -1.80 4.65
CA VAL A 64 -10.55 -0.52 5.39
C VAL A 64 -10.99 -0.74 6.84
N SER A 65 -10.80 0.27 7.68
CA SER A 65 -11.24 0.21 9.07
C SER A 65 -12.77 0.07 9.17
N ALA A 66 -13.26 -0.53 10.26
CA ALA A 66 -14.71 -0.61 10.49
C ALA A 66 -15.35 0.77 10.65
N LEU A 67 -14.62 1.73 11.21
CA LEU A 67 -15.05 3.13 11.34
C LEU A 67 -15.23 3.77 9.95
N SER A 68 -14.24 3.64 9.07
CA SER A 68 -14.31 4.20 7.72
C SER A 68 -15.49 3.63 6.93
N ARG A 69 -15.82 2.34 7.09
CA ARG A 69 -17.05 1.76 6.50
C ARG A 69 -18.33 2.35 7.09
N PHE A 70 -18.37 2.52 8.41
CA PHE A 70 -19.53 3.10 9.09
C PHE A 70 -19.79 4.55 8.66
N GLU A 71 -18.72 5.34 8.56
CA GLU A 71 -18.74 6.74 8.14
C GLU A 71 -19.11 6.90 6.67
N ALA A 72 -18.53 6.11 5.76
CA ALA A 72 -18.83 6.18 4.33
C ALA A 72 -20.31 5.97 4.00
N ALA A 73 -21.04 5.24 4.85
CA ALA A 73 -22.48 5.04 4.70
C ALA A 73 -23.34 6.24 5.15
N ARG A 74 -22.75 7.26 5.80
CA ARG A 74 -23.48 8.34 6.49
C ARG A 74 -22.94 9.74 6.25
N LEU A 75 -21.65 9.85 5.95
CA LEU A 75 -20.91 11.10 5.86
C LEU A 75 -20.25 11.21 4.48
N PRO A 76 -20.04 12.45 3.98
CA PRO A 76 -19.34 12.69 2.72
C PRO A 76 -17.81 12.56 2.85
N PHE A 77 -17.31 12.05 3.97
CA PHE A 77 -15.90 11.84 4.24
C PHE A 77 -15.72 10.65 5.19
N VAL A 78 -14.48 10.18 5.30
CA VAL A 78 -14.04 9.22 6.31
C VAL A 78 -12.83 9.74 7.07
N THR A 79 -12.68 9.30 8.30
CA THR A 79 -11.47 9.53 9.09
C THR A 79 -10.42 8.46 8.73
N THR A 80 -9.23 8.92 8.35
CA THR A 80 -8.09 8.05 8.04
C THR A 80 -7.40 7.59 9.33
N PRO A 81 -6.57 6.53 9.30
CA PRO A 81 -5.70 6.17 10.42
C PRO A 81 -4.77 7.30 10.89
N LEU A 82 -4.47 8.26 9.99
CA LEU A 82 -3.72 9.47 10.29
C LEU A 82 -4.56 10.54 11.03
N HIS A 83 -5.82 10.25 11.33
CA HIS A 83 -6.80 11.19 11.91
C HIS A 83 -7.07 12.40 11.02
N GLU A 84 -6.97 12.21 9.71
CA GLU A 84 -7.29 13.22 8.69
C GLU A 84 -8.67 12.94 8.09
N HIS A 85 -9.29 13.97 7.51
CA HIS A 85 -10.53 13.82 6.78
C HIS A 85 -10.26 13.57 5.30
N ALA A 86 -10.66 12.40 4.81
CA ALA A 86 -10.62 12.06 3.39
C ALA A 86 -12.03 12.18 2.79
N PRO A 87 -12.31 13.17 1.92
CA PRO A 87 -13.61 13.30 1.28
C PRO A 87 -13.88 12.13 0.34
N LEU A 88 -15.14 11.69 0.28
CA LEU A 88 -15.59 10.61 -0.60
C LEU A 88 -16.66 11.12 -1.56
N ASP A 89 -16.49 10.83 -2.85
CA ASP A 89 -17.61 10.88 -3.79
C ASP A 89 -18.52 9.64 -3.62
N SER A 90 -19.65 9.61 -4.34
CA SER A 90 -20.62 8.52 -4.25
C SER A 90 -20.04 7.16 -4.60
N PHE A 91 -19.09 7.10 -5.54
CA PHE A 91 -18.45 5.86 -5.96
C PHE A 91 -17.49 5.34 -4.89
N HIS A 92 -16.62 6.20 -4.34
CA HIS A 92 -15.69 5.79 -3.30
C HIS A 92 -16.42 5.45 -2.00
N ALA A 93 -17.52 6.14 -1.66
CA ALA A 93 -18.37 5.80 -0.53
C ALA A 93 -18.97 4.39 -0.66
N ALA A 94 -19.56 4.07 -1.83
CA ALA A 94 -20.08 2.74 -2.10
C ALA A 94 -18.98 1.67 -2.07
N LEU A 95 -17.84 1.94 -2.71
CA LEU A 95 -16.68 1.05 -2.71
C LEU A 95 -16.22 0.73 -1.29
N VAL A 96 -15.98 1.76 -0.46
CA VAL A 96 -15.53 1.61 0.93
C VAL A 96 -16.46 0.70 1.72
N GLY A 97 -17.77 0.74 1.49
CA GLY A 97 -18.74 -0.17 2.10
C GLY A 97 -18.46 -1.67 1.87
N HIS A 98 -17.84 -2.03 0.74
CA HIS A 98 -17.51 -3.41 0.37
C HIS A 98 -16.09 -3.86 0.79
N LEU A 99 -15.26 -2.95 1.31
CA LEU A 99 -13.87 -3.22 1.68
C LEU A 99 -13.76 -3.78 3.12
N ASP A 100 -14.27 -4.99 3.33
CA ASP A 100 -14.23 -5.69 4.62
C ASP A 100 -13.07 -6.68 4.76
N GLY A 101 -12.30 -6.91 3.69
CA GLY A 101 -11.22 -7.90 3.64
C GLY A 101 -11.68 -9.34 3.44
N GLN A 102 -12.98 -9.58 3.21
CA GLN A 102 -13.51 -10.92 2.93
C GLN A 102 -13.65 -11.14 1.42
N ARG A 103 -14.00 -10.09 0.67
CA ARG A 103 -14.24 -10.15 -0.77
C ARG A 103 -12.95 -9.99 -1.60
N THR A 104 -12.83 -10.77 -2.67
CA THR A 104 -11.83 -10.55 -3.72
C THR A 104 -12.15 -9.31 -4.55
N ARG A 105 -11.22 -8.89 -5.41
CA ARG A 105 -11.45 -7.76 -6.30
C ARG A 105 -12.60 -8.03 -7.27
N GLU A 106 -12.71 -9.25 -7.79
CA GLU A 106 -13.82 -9.64 -8.67
C GLU A 106 -15.16 -9.60 -7.91
N GLU A 107 -15.22 -10.13 -6.69
CA GLU A 107 -16.44 -10.13 -5.88
C GLU A 107 -16.90 -8.71 -5.53
N ILE A 108 -15.96 -7.77 -5.34
CA ILE A 108 -16.26 -6.35 -5.14
C ILE A 108 -16.85 -5.74 -6.42
N VAL A 109 -16.30 -6.06 -7.60
CA VAL A 109 -16.86 -5.59 -8.87
C VAL A 109 -18.30 -6.08 -9.04
N GLU A 110 -18.58 -7.35 -8.73
CA GLU A 110 -19.94 -7.88 -8.80
C GLU A 110 -20.88 -7.19 -7.81
N ALA A 111 -20.41 -6.92 -6.58
CA ALA A 111 -21.20 -6.21 -5.58
C ALA A 111 -21.55 -4.78 -6.02
N LEU A 112 -20.60 -4.07 -6.64
CA LEU A 112 -20.83 -2.74 -7.21
C LEU A 112 -21.79 -2.76 -8.39
N LEU A 113 -21.73 -3.79 -9.25
CA LEU A 113 -22.71 -3.99 -10.33
C LEU A 113 -24.14 -4.16 -9.76
N LEU A 114 -24.28 -4.97 -8.69
CA LEU A 114 -25.56 -5.14 -8.00
C LEU A 114 -26.06 -3.84 -7.35
N ASP A 115 -25.16 -2.98 -6.85
CA ASP A 115 -25.53 -1.67 -6.33
C ASP A 115 -26.02 -0.72 -7.43
N ILE A 116 -25.42 -0.78 -8.62
CA ILE A 116 -25.85 0.02 -9.78
C ILE A 116 -27.22 -0.46 -10.27
N ASP A 117 -27.39 -1.76 -10.44
CA ASP A 117 -28.66 -2.36 -10.89
C ASP A 117 -29.81 -2.06 -9.92
N ALA A 118 -29.54 -2.14 -8.60
CA ALA A 118 -30.50 -1.77 -7.57
C ALA A 118 -30.68 -0.26 -7.36
N GLY A 119 -29.98 0.60 -8.13
CA GLY A 119 -30.06 2.06 -8.02
C GLY A 119 -29.45 2.66 -6.75
N ARG A 120 -28.71 1.88 -5.96
CA ARG A 120 -27.96 2.34 -4.77
C ARG A 120 -26.73 3.15 -5.14
N LEU A 121 -26.10 2.83 -6.27
CA LEU A 121 -24.97 3.57 -6.83
C LEU A 121 -25.35 4.17 -8.18
N ARG A 122 -25.37 5.50 -8.26
CA ARG A 122 -25.63 6.22 -9.50
C ARG A 122 -24.32 6.58 -10.17
N LEU A 123 -24.18 6.18 -11.44
CA LEU A 123 -23.09 6.62 -12.30
C LEU A 123 -23.40 8.03 -12.80
N ALA A 124 -22.35 8.83 -13.05
CA ALA A 124 -22.51 10.19 -13.59
C ALA A 124 -23.02 10.24 -15.04
N SER A 125 -23.13 9.09 -15.72
CA SER A 125 -23.61 9.00 -17.11
C SER A 125 -25.14 9.04 -17.19
N GLU A 126 -25.67 9.81 -18.15
CA GLU A 126 -27.12 9.87 -18.44
C GLU A 126 -27.69 8.53 -18.93
N ARG A 127 -26.87 7.68 -19.56
CA ARG A 127 -27.24 6.31 -19.95
C ARG A 127 -26.32 5.32 -19.26
N VAL A 128 -26.92 4.42 -18.49
CA VAL A 128 -26.22 3.26 -17.93
C VAL A 128 -26.14 2.21 -19.04
N PRO A 129 -24.95 1.84 -19.52
CA PRO A 129 -24.82 0.77 -20.50
C PRO A 129 -25.25 -0.59 -19.90
N PRO A 130 -25.43 -1.64 -20.71
CA PRO A 130 -25.73 -2.97 -20.19
C PRO A 130 -24.66 -3.45 -19.20
N LEU A 131 -25.06 -4.21 -18.16
CA LEU A 131 -24.16 -4.66 -17.08
C LEU A 131 -22.92 -5.41 -17.60
N GLU A 132 -23.07 -6.19 -18.67
CA GLU A 132 -21.95 -6.92 -19.31
C GLU A 132 -20.84 -6.00 -19.80
N GLN A 133 -21.18 -4.80 -20.29
CA GLN A 133 -20.23 -3.81 -20.78
C GLN A 133 -19.63 -2.97 -19.64
N LEU A 134 -20.32 -2.89 -18.51
CA LEU A 134 -19.88 -2.16 -17.31
C LEU A 134 -18.79 -2.88 -16.54
N ARG A 135 -18.86 -4.21 -16.45
CA ARG A 135 -17.92 -5.02 -15.67
C ARG A 135 -16.44 -4.70 -15.93
N PRO A 136 -15.93 -4.71 -17.18
CA PRO A 136 -14.52 -4.39 -17.43
C PRO A 136 -14.16 -2.92 -17.14
N ALA A 137 -15.11 -2.00 -17.29
CA ALA A 137 -14.90 -0.60 -16.93
C ALA A 137 -14.79 -0.43 -15.40
N LEU A 138 -15.68 -1.07 -14.64
CA LEU A 138 -15.66 -1.06 -13.17
C LEU A 138 -14.40 -1.72 -12.61
N ALA A 139 -13.92 -2.82 -13.19
CA ALA A 139 -12.68 -3.45 -12.76
C ALA A 139 -11.47 -2.50 -12.88
N ARG A 140 -11.39 -1.72 -13.97
CA ARG A 140 -10.35 -0.69 -14.12
C ARG A 140 -10.52 0.45 -13.11
N MET A 141 -11.76 0.92 -12.94
CA MET A 141 -12.08 1.97 -11.96
C MET A 141 -11.73 1.54 -10.53
N LEU A 142 -12.00 0.28 -10.17
CA LEU A 142 -11.65 -0.30 -8.88
C LEU A 142 -10.14 -0.21 -8.63
N GLY A 143 -9.31 -0.57 -9.62
CA GLY A 143 -7.86 -0.48 -9.49
C GLY A 143 -7.38 0.95 -9.18
N ALA A 144 -7.88 1.93 -9.94
CA ALA A 144 -7.54 3.35 -9.72
C ALA A 144 -8.06 3.86 -8.36
N ALA A 145 -9.26 3.45 -7.96
CA ALA A 145 -9.85 3.85 -6.68
C ALA A 145 -9.10 3.25 -5.48
N LEU A 146 -8.71 1.97 -5.55
CA LEU A 146 -7.89 1.34 -4.52
C LEU A 146 -6.51 2.02 -4.38
N GLN A 147 -5.89 2.44 -5.49
CA GLN A 147 -4.67 3.24 -5.41
C GLN A 147 -4.89 4.57 -4.69
N ARG A 148 -5.97 5.30 -5.01
CA ARG A 148 -6.31 6.55 -4.32
C ARG A 148 -6.57 6.35 -2.82
N LEU A 149 -7.35 5.33 -2.46
CA LEU A 149 -7.61 4.99 -1.05
C LEU A 149 -6.30 4.60 -0.32
N GLY A 150 -5.38 3.92 -1.00
CA GLY A 150 -4.06 3.61 -0.47
C GLY A 150 -3.21 4.86 -0.22
N MET A 151 -3.17 5.80 -1.18
CA MET A 151 -2.47 7.09 -1.01
C MET A 151 -3.08 7.94 0.10
N ALA A 152 -4.41 7.87 0.30
CA ALA A 152 -5.11 8.51 1.42
C ALA A 152 -4.94 7.76 2.75
N GLY A 153 -4.20 6.65 2.76
CA GLY A 153 -3.92 5.83 3.95
C GLY A 153 -5.11 5.08 4.52
N LEU A 154 -6.18 4.86 3.75
CA LEU A 154 -7.40 4.22 4.22
C LEU A 154 -7.35 2.69 4.26
N LEU A 155 -6.46 2.09 3.47
CA LEU A 155 -6.34 0.65 3.36
C LEU A 155 -5.57 0.07 4.56
N VAL A 156 -6.16 -0.92 5.22
CA VAL A 156 -5.62 -1.54 6.45
C VAL A 156 -5.66 -3.06 6.37
N GLY A 157 -4.81 -3.72 7.17
CA GLY A 157 -4.79 -5.19 7.33
C GLY A 157 -3.49 -5.78 6.87
#